data_AF-A0A433P745-F1
#
_entry.id   AF-A0A433P745-F1
#
_cell.length_a   1.000
_cell.length_b   1.000
_cell.length_c   1.000
_cell.angle_alpha   90.00
_cell.angle_beta   90.00
_cell.angle_gamma   90.00
#
_symmetry.space_group_name_H-M   'P 1'
#
loop_
_entity.id
_entity.type
_entity.pdbx_description
1 polymer ?
#
loop_
_entity_poly.entity_id
_entity_poly.type
_entity_poly.pdbx_seq_one_letter_code
_entity_poly.pdbx_strand_id
1 'polypeptide(L)'
;MSVSLTPLHTAIKFAESQGIDLNSVNHLEDFLRTNDFIDIEVDYISIPLGWGGRVGELHARNIYHAWTPLRPMLERILGVGTQEYWELVNKTFENYSESRTWHKAYYAFGRKP
;
A
#
# COMPACT_ATOMS: atom_id res chain seq x y z
N MET A 1 7.44 -22.76 7.39
CA MET A 1 8.10 -21.65 6.67
C MET A 1 7.92 -20.41 7.52
N SER A 2 8.99 -19.90 8.13
CA SER A 2 8.93 -18.59 8.76
C SER A 2 8.57 -17.59 7.66
N VAL A 3 7.52 -16.80 7.85
CA VAL A 3 7.26 -15.66 6.97
C VAL A 3 8.48 -14.77 7.13
N SER A 4 9.39 -14.76 6.15
CA SER A 4 10.47 -13.78 6.10
C SER A 4 9.78 -12.41 6.13
N LEU A 5 9.96 -11.65 7.21
CA LEU A 5 9.40 -10.31 7.37
C LEU A 5 9.94 -9.44 6.23
N THR A 6 9.16 -9.30 5.16
CA THR A 6 9.47 -8.35 4.08
C THR A 6 9.30 -6.93 4.63
N PRO A 7 9.95 -5.91 4.04
CA PRO A 7 9.70 -4.50 4.37
C PRO A 7 8.20 -4.14 4.43
N LEU A 8 7.39 -4.69 3.53
CA LEU A 8 5.93 -4.49 3.51
C LEU A 8 5.23 -5.01 4.77
N HIS A 9 5.39 -6.30 5.07
CA HIS A 9 4.83 -6.92 6.28
C HIS A 9 5.28 -6.17 7.55
N THR A 10 6.53 -5.74 7.63
CA THR A 10 7.04 -4.96 8.76
C THR A 10 6.37 -3.61 8.88
N ALA A 11 6.16 -2.89 7.77
CA ALA A 11 5.45 -1.62 7.81
C ALA A 11 3.97 -1.77 8.20
N ILE A 12 3.29 -2.82 7.73
CA ILE A 12 1.92 -3.15 8.13
C ILE A 12 1.86 -3.37 9.65
N LYS A 13 2.72 -4.24 10.18
CA LYS A 13 2.79 -4.54 11.62
C LYS A 13 3.13 -3.31 12.45
N PHE A 14 4.03 -2.47 11.94
CA PHE A 14 4.36 -1.20 12.59
C PHE A 14 3.14 -0.27 12.62
N ALA A 15 2.46 -0.05 11.49
CA ALA A 15 1.27 0.79 11.44
C ALA A 15 0.17 0.30 12.41
N GLU A 16 -0.10 -1.01 12.44
CA GLU A 16 -1.02 -1.63 13.39
C GLU A 16 -0.61 -1.35 14.85
N SER A 17 0.69 -1.46 15.18
CA SER A 17 1.21 -1.16 16.52
C SER A 17 1.09 0.31 16.93
N GLN A 18 0.99 1.22 15.95
CA GLN A 18 0.74 2.64 16.17
C GLN A 18 -0.76 2.96 16.25
N GLY A 19 -1.63 1.94 16.20
CA GLY A 19 -3.08 2.11 16.25
C GLY A 19 -3.69 2.60 14.94
N ILE A 20 -2.96 2.50 13.81
CA ILE A 20 -3.49 2.84 12.49
C ILE A 20 -4.42 1.70 12.04
N ASP A 21 -5.69 2.00 11.83
CA ASP A 21 -6.66 1.06 11.27
C ASP A 21 -6.49 0.96 9.74
N LEU A 22 -5.84 -0.11 9.29
CA LEU A 22 -5.63 -0.41 7.88
C LEU A 22 -6.93 -0.87 7.17
N ASN A 23 -7.97 -1.24 7.91
CA ASN A 23 -9.27 -1.61 7.34
C ASN A 23 -10.19 -0.40 7.15
N SER A 24 -9.80 0.80 7.58
CA SER A 24 -10.56 2.04 7.40
C SER A 24 -10.96 2.31 5.94
N VAL A 25 -10.18 1.84 4.97
CA VAL A 25 -10.49 1.92 3.53
C VAL A 25 -11.76 1.15 3.13
N ASN A 26 -12.20 0.18 3.93
CA ASN A 26 -13.47 -0.54 3.71
C ASN A 26 -14.69 0.22 4.27
N HIS A 27 -14.45 1.32 4.99
CA HIS A 27 -15.46 2.13 5.67
C HIS A 27 -15.59 3.54 5.08
N LEU A 28 -15.07 3.77 3.86
CA LEU A 28 -15.11 5.09 3.23
C LEU A 28 -16.53 5.63 3.06
N GLU A 29 -17.50 4.75 2.73
CA GLU A 29 -18.91 5.12 2.65
C GLU A 29 -19.47 5.55 4.02
N ASP A 30 -19.17 4.80 5.08
CA ASP A 30 -19.61 5.10 6.45
C ASP A 30 -19.09 6.47 6.90
N PHE A 31 -17.84 6.81 6.56
CA PHE A 31 -17.27 8.12 6.85
C PHE A 31 -18.03 9.26 6.17
N LEU A 32 -18.45 9.08 4.92
CA LEU A 32 -19.24 10.09 4.21
C LEU A 32 -20.67 10.19 4.77
N ARG A 33 -21.32 9.05 5.03
CA ARG A 33 -22.69 9.01 5.60
C ARG A 33 -22.76 9.66 6.98
N THR A 34 -21.76 9.42 7.83
CA THR A 34 -21.69 9.99 9.19
C THR A 34 -21.48 11.51 9.17
N ASN A 35 -21.06 12.07 8.04
CA ASN A 35 -20.88 13.51 7.83
C ASN A 35 -21.97 14.11 6.92
N ASP A 36 -23.15 13.48 6.88
CA ASP A 36 -24.35 13.91 6.15
C ASP A 36 -24.18 14.05 4.64
N PHE A 37 -23.19 13.41 4.02
CA PHE A 37 -23.08 13.42 2.56
C PHE A 37 -24.25 12.64 1.92
N ILE A 38 -24.76 13.18 0.81
CA ILE A 38 -25.79 12.57 -0.02
C ILE A 38 -25.19 12.12 -1.36
N ASP A 39 -25.92 11.25 -2.08
CA ASP A 39 -25.51 10.69 -3.37
C ASP A 39 -24.09 10.10 -3.35
N ILE A 40 -23.83 9.27 -2.34
CA ILE A 40 -22.52 8.66 -2.13
C ILE A 40 -22.30 7.52 -3.13
N GLU A 41 -21.16 7.57 -3.81
CA GLU A 41 -20.61 6.49 -4.62
C GLU A 41 -19.36 5.93 -3.93
N VAL A 42 -19.24 4.61 -3.91
CA VAL A 42 -18.07 3.88 -3.41
C VAL A 42 -17.73 2.77 -4.39
N ASP A 43 -16.46 2.68 -4.74
CA ASP A 43 -15.92 1.56 -5.53
C ASP A 43 -14.40 1.47 -5.31
N TYR A 44 -13.73 0.69 -6.14
CA TYR A 44 -12.29 0.64 -6.24
C TYR A 44 -11.84 0.59 -7.69
N ILE A 45 -10.68 1.17 -7.98
CA ILE A 45 -9.97 0.93 -9.23
C ILE A 45 -8.88 -0.12 -9.01
N SER A 46 -8.70 -1.01 -9.99
CA SER A 46 -7.61 -1.98 -10.01
C SER A 46 -6.47 -1.47 -10.88
N ILE A 47 -5.30 -1.27 -10.27
CA ILE A 47 -4.11 -0.73 -10.94
C ILE A 47 -3.03 -1.81 -10.95
N PRO A 48 -2.46 -2.17 -12.11
CA PRO A 48 -1.41 -3.18 -12.15
C PRO A 48 -0.13 -2.65 -11.49
N LEU A 49 0.68 -3.55 -10.92
CA LEU A 49 1.95 -3.21 -10.26
C LEU A 49 3.13 -3.86 -10.97
N GLY A 50 3.90 -3.07 -11.72
CA GLY A 50 5.09 -3.55 -12.43
C GLY A 50 4.78 -4.35 -13.70
N TRP A 51 3.52 -4.35 -14.15
CA TRP A 51 3.07 -4.98 -15.41
C TRP A 51 1.90 -4.18 -16.00
N GLY A 52 1.33 -4.61 -17.13
CA GLY A 52 0.20 -3.89 -17.75
C GLY A 52 0.63 -2.62 -18.48
N GLY A 53 1.88 -2.57 -18.94
CA GLY A 53 2.47 -1.46 -19.67
C GLY A 53 2.80 -0.25 -18.78
N ARG A 54 2.87 0.92 -19.41
CA ARG A 54 3.35 2.17 -18.78
C ARG A 54 2.63 2.53 -17.48
N VAL A 55 1.32 2.24 -17.37
CA VAL A 55 0.54 2.59 -16.18
C VAL A 55 1.05 1.82 -14.96
N GLY A 56 1.27 0.50 -15.08
CA GLY A 56 1.73 -0.29 -13.93
C GLY A 56 3.21 -0.13 -13.61
N GLU A 57 4.04 0.20 -14.61
CA GLU A 57 5.44 0.61 -14.38
C GLU A 57 5.51 1.90 -13.55
N LEU A 58 4.73 2.92 -13.94
CA LEU A 58 4.66 4.19 -13.21
C LEU A 58 4.08 4.00 -11.81
N HIS A 59 3.04 3.18 -11.67
CA HIS A 59 2.43 2.90 -10.38
C HIS A 59 3.40 2.19 -9.44
N ALA A 60 4.10 1.15 -9.91
CA ALA A 60 5.16 0.49 -9.14
C ALA A 60 6.25 1.48 -8.71
N ARG A 61 6.72 2.34 -9.61
CA ARG A 61 7.72 3.37 -9.27
C ARG A 61 7.22 4.33 -8.19
N ASN A 62 5.94 4.73 -8.24
CA ASN A 62 5.35 5.56 -7.21
C ASN A 62 5.31 4.86 -5.85
N ILE A 63 4.94 3.57 -5.81
CA ILE A 63 4.99 2.78 -4.57
C ILE A 63 6.44 2.69 -4.06
N TYR A 64 7.41 2.47 -4.94
CA TYR A 64 8.84 2.43 -4.56
C TYR A 64 9.29 3.74 -3.90
N HIS A 65 8.86 4.87 -4.44
CA HIS A 65 9.11 6.18 -3.83
C HIS A 65 8.42 6.34 -2.48
N ALA A 66 7.23 5.76 -2.27
CA ALA A 66 6.57 5.75 -0.97
C ALA A 66 7.32 4.93 0.09
N TRP A 67 8.07 3.89 -0.30
CA TRP A 67 8.93 3.12 0.61
C TRP A 67 10.19 3.86 1.04
N THR A 68 10.72 4.74 0.18
CA THR A 68 12.03 5.38 0.39
C THR A 68 12.12 6.16 1.71
N PRO A 69 11.14 6.99 2.11
CA PRO A 69 11.16 7.70 3.40
C PRO A 69 11.05 6.77 4.61
N LEU A 70 10.42 5.60 4.46
CA LEU A 70 10.23 4.64 5.55
C LEU A 70 11.50 3.82 5.85
N ARG A 71 12.48 3.84 4.94
CA ARG A 71 13.70 3.04 5.02
C ARG A 71 14.39 3.10 6.39
N PRO A 72 14.76 4.26 6.97
CA PRO A 72 15.56 4.27 8.21
C PRO A 72 14.84 3.62 9.39
N MET A 73 13.51 3.73 9.42
CA MET A 73 12.67 3.06 10.42
C MET A 73 12.62 1.55 10.17
N LEU A 74 12.39 1.13 8.92
CA LEU A 74 12.26 -0.28 8.57
C LEU A 74 13.58 -1.04 8.68
N GLU A 75 14.71 -0.43 8.31
CA GLU A 75 16.06 -0.97 8.54
C GLU A 75 16.26 -1.32 10.02
N ARG A 76 15.88 -0.39 10.92
CA ARG A 76 15.99 -0.60 12.38
C ARG A 76 15.09 -1.72 12.88
N ILE A 77 13.85 -1.79 12.41
CA ILE A 77 12.89 -2.83 12.85
C ILE A 77 13.31 -4.21 12.34
N LEU A 78 13.81 -4.27 11.10
CA LEU A 78 14.28 -5.51 10.47
C LEU A 78 15.66 -5.95 10.97
N GLY A 79 16.47 -5.03 11.52
CA GLY A 79 17.85 -5.28 11.92
C GLY A 79 18.79 -5.47 10.74
N VAL A 80 18.50 -4.86 9.59
CA VAL A 80 19.24 -5.02 8.33
C VAL A 80 19.97 -3.73 7.92
N GLY A 81 21.03 -3.88 7.13
CA GLY A 81 21.72 -2.74 6.53
C GLY A 81 21.00 -2.17 5.31
N THR A 82 21.41 -1.00 4.83
CA THR A 82 20.79 -0.32 3.68
C THR A 82 20.84 -1.13 2.39
N GLN A 83 21.93 -1.84 2.13
CA GLN A 83 22.06 -2.68 0.94
C GLN A 83 21.03 -3.82 0.97
N GLU A 84 20.98 -4.56 2.08
CA GLU A 84 20.05 -5.67 2.28
C GLU A 84 18.58 -5.18 2.27
N TYR A 85 18.29 -4.01 2.83
CA TYR A 85 16.96 -3.41 2.74
C TYR A 85 16.53 -3.23 1.28
N TRP A 86 17.38 -2.65 0.43
CA TRP A 86 17.04 -2.43 -0.97
C TRP A 86 16.94 -3.73 -1.77
N GLU A 87 17.72 -4.75 -1.43
CA GLU A 87 17.57 -6.09 -2.02
C GLU A 87 16.18 -6.68 -1.70
N LEU A 88 15.71 -6.55 -0.44
CA LEU A 88 14.37 -6.99 -0.04
C LEU A 88 13.26 -6.20 -0.74
N VAL A 89 13.43 -4.89 -0.88
CA VAL A 89 12.47 -4.04 -1.61
C VAL A 89 12.44 -4.43 -3.09
N ASN A 90 13.59 -4.49 -3.76
CA ASN A 90 13.68 -4.84 -5.19
C ASN A 90 13.05 -6.21 -5.48
N LYS A 91 13.35 -7.22 -4.66
CA LYS A 91 12.73 -8.55 -4.76
C LYS A 91 11.19 -8.49 -4.63
N THR A 92 10.68 -7.61 -3.77
CA THR A 92 9.23 -7.41 -3.63
C THR A 92 8.63 -6.82 -4.91
N PHE A 93 9.32 -5.89 -5.57
CA PHE A 93 8.87 -5.28 -6.83
C PHE A 93 8.96 -6.23 -8.03
N GLU A 94 10.00 -7.06 -8.09
CA GLU A 94 10.13 -8.13 -9.09
C GLU A 94 8.94 -9.10 -8.98
N ASN A 95 8.62 -9.53 -7.75
CA ASN A 95 7.48 -10.40 -7.49
C ASN A 95 6.13 -9.80 -7.95
N TYR A 96 5.95 -8.46 -7.87
CA TYR A 96 4.72 -7.82 -8.35
C TYR A 96 4.52 -8.00 -9.85
N SER A 97 5.59 -7.85 -10.64
CA SER A 97 5.56 -8.05 -12.08
C SER A 97 5.31 -9.51 -12.43
N GLU A 98 6.08 -10.42 -11.83
CA GLU A 98 5.99 -11.87 -12.08
C GLU A 98 4.61 -12.43 -11.72
N SER A 99 4.05 -11.99 -10.59
CA SER A 99 2.75 -12.45 -10.09
C SER A 99 1.57 -11.71 -10.70
N ARG A 100 1.81 -10.73 -11.59
CA ARG A 100 0.77 -9.83 -12.12
C ARG A 100 -0.10 -9.24 -11.01
N THR A 101 0.54 -8.72 -9.97
CA THR A 101 -0.14 -8.17 -8.79
C THR A 101 -1.00 -6.94 -9.15
N TRP A 102 -2.17 -6.85 -8.53
CA TRP A 102 -3.08 -5.71 -8.63
C TRP A 102 -3.13 -4.94 -7.31
N HIS A 103 -3.05 -3.62 -7.38
CA HIS A 103 -3.41 -2.73 -6.29
C HIS A 103 -4.87 -2.32 -6.42
N LYS A 104 -5.67 -2.54 -5.37
CA LYS A 104 -7.05 -2.05 -5.28
C LYS A 104 -7.04 -0.70 -4.56
N ALA A 105 -7.21 0.38 -5.30
CA ALA A 105 -7.34 1.72 -4.73
C ALA A 105 -8.83 2.02 -4.55
N TYR A 106 -9.30 1.91 -3.31
CA TYR A 106 -10.67 2.25 -2.93
C TYR A 106 -10.89 3.75 -2.98
N TYR A 107 -12.07 4.17 -3.44
CA TYR A 107 -12.48 5.56 -3.43
C TYR A 107 -13.93 5.67 -2.98
N ALA A 108 -14.27 6.82 -2.39
CA ALA A 108 -15.65 7.22 -2.19
C ALA A 108 -15.78 8.73 -2.40
N PHE A 109 -16.91 9.16 -2.95
CA PHE A 109 -17.26 10.58 -3.06
C PHE A 109 -18.78 10.76 -2.94
N GLY A 110 -19.20 11.98 -2.61
CA GLY A 110 -20.61 12.35 -2.50
C GLY A 110 -20.76 13.87 -2.49
N ARG A 111 -21.98 14.35 -2.29
CA ARG A 111 -22.30 15.78 -2.20
C ARG A 111 -22.67 16.16 -0.78
N LYS A 112 -22.28 17.37 -0.36
CA LYS A 112 -22.87 17.95 0.86
C LYS A 112 -24.35 18.28 0.57
N PRO A 113 -25.24 18.19 1.57
CA PRO A 113 -26.65 18.58 1.44
C PRO A 113 -26.83 20.02 0.98
#